data_AF-A0A9P6DSU5-F1
#
_entry.id   AF-A0A9P6DSU5-F1
#
_cell.length_a   1.000
_cell.length_b   1.000
_cell.length_c   1.000
_cell.angle_alpha   90.00
_cell.angle_beta   90.00
_cell.angle_gamma   90.00
#
_symmetry.space_group_name_H-M   'P 1'
#
loop_
_entity.id
_entity.type
_entity.pdbx_description
1 polymer ?
#
loop_
_entity_poly.entity_id
_entity_poly.type
_entity_poly.pdbx_seq_one_letter_code
_entity_poly.pdbx_strand_id
1 'polypeptide(L)'
;MKSSTSSQARVFLLPDGVEHPLFRKSTSGRGSYILCWKDALNELTHRGQHKRIHFKAEVHSLLISQVDHLLRIRILQELELLAERIQNKRQGAGAAPIIRRLTRDEWIALKTVNVLPPDSSSIAVLVVPAVQKSRFDSPSASIAQSQTLDEALAEPSPDSPSSSLPPPNPPSHREHPIATLRPMPNMWSQDPGASPPESSLPASEPSLSPHLIPIYNGISLFPDAAQRATLHARLQDLLHSERDSRWSEGLPQTNSNLERNDRREMKEKTSDAYLIRSDALTLARADTVPFAIACWRLRMWEGEGWRTSTPMGDPNGTVPELREGGWAIESERGAGFLRRVRGRTIPKVARDG
;
A
#
# COMPACT_ATOMS: atom_id res chain seq x y z
N MET A 1 -29.29 5.65 52.98
CA MET A 1 -29.57 4.89 51.74
C MET A 1 -28.48 5.19 50.73
N LYS A 2 -27.61 4.24 50.38
CA LYS A 2 -26.52 4.44 49.42
C LYS A 2 -27.08 4.20 48.00
N SER A 3 -27.23 5.25 47.22
CA SER A 3 -27.58 5.15 45.79
C SER A 3 -26.44 4.48 45.04
N SER A 4 -26.64 3.24 44.58
CA SER A 4 -25.73 2.57 43.68
C SER A 4 -25.72 3.31 42.35
N THR A 5 -24.61 3.98 42.05
CA THR A 5 -24.38 4.56 40.72
C THR A 5 -24.19 3.42 39.74
N SER A 6 -25.23 3.13 38.97
CA SER A 6 -25.16 2.23 37.81
C SER A 6 -24.12 2.82 36.84
N SER A 7 -22.94 2.19 36.79
CA SER A 7 -21.92 2.51 35.79
C SER A 7 -22.50 2.19 34.42
N GLN A 8 -22.84 3.22 33.65
CA GLN A 8 -23.30 3.02 32.28
C GLN A 8 -22.13 2.53 31.44
N ALA A 9 -22.33 1.44 30.70
CA ALA A 9 -21.34 0.93 29.77
C ALA A 9 -21.01 2.00 28.71
N ARG A 10 -19.72 2.31 28.57
CA ARG A 10 -19.21 3.17 27.48
C ARG A 10 -19.24 2.40 26.18
N VAL A 11 -19.64 3.08 25.10
CA VAL A 11 -19.70 2.50 23.76
C VAL A 11 -18.65 3.19 22.90
N PHE A 12 -17.75 2.43 22.29
CA PHE A 12 -16.69 2.98 21.44
C PHE A 12 -16.91 2.60 19.99
N LEU A 13 -16.54 3.49 19.07
CA LEU A 13 -16.38 3.14 17.65
C LEU A 13 -15.02 2.50 17.42
N LEU A 14 -15.03 1.34 16.76
CA LEU A 14 -13.83 0.58 16.40
C LEU A 14 -13.82 0.36 14.89
N PRO A 15 -12.63 0.28 14.25
CA PRO A 15 -12.54 -0.10 12.86
C PRO A 15 -12.83 -1.59 12.71
N ASP A 16 -13.64 -1.95 11.72
CA ASP A 16 -13.92 -3.33 11.34
C ASP A 16 -13.78 -3.51 9.82
N GLY A 17 -13.49 -4.74 9.38
CA GLY A 17 -13.40 -5.09 7.95
C GLY A 17 -12.22 -4.50 7.18
N VAL A 18 -11.25 -3.87 7.86
CA VAL A 18 -10.02 -3.33 7.23
C VAL A 18 -9.05 -4.47 6.88
N GLU A 19 -8.81 -5.36 7.84
CA GLU A 19 -7.96 -6.54 7.69
C GLU A 19 -8.61 -7.63 6.83
N HIS A 20 -7.79 -8.55 6.30
CA HIS A 20 -8.27 -9.64 5.49
C HIS A 20 -9.07 -10.66 6.33
N PRO A 21 -10.23 -11.16 5.85
CA PRO A 21 -11.09 -12.05 6.63
C PRO A 21 -10.45 -13.34 7.15
N LEU A 22 -9.40 -13.83 6.47
CA LEU A 22 -8.61 -15.00 6.93
C LEU A 22 -7.78 -14.70 8.19
N PHE A 23 -7.35 -13.45 8.38
CA PHE A 23 -6.52 -13.03 9.51
C PHE A 23 -7.37 -12.50 10.65
N ARG A 24 -8.50 -11.85 10.35
CA ARG A 24 -9.43 -11.33 11.35
C ARG A 24 -10.87 -11.52 10.93
N LYS A 25 -11.65 -12.19 11.80
CA LYS A 25 -13.09 -12.31 11.65
C LYS A 25 -13.75 -10.94 11.92
N SER A 26 -14.68 -10.55 11.05
CA SER A 26 -15.51 -9.37 11.28
C SER A 26 -16.34 -9.55 12.54
N THR A 27 -16.45 -8.47 13.31
CA THR A 27 -17.23 -8.44 14.54
C THR A 27 -18.71 -8.29 14.22
N SER A 28 -19.57 -9.06 14.89
CA SER A 28 -21.02 -8.86 14.78
C SER A 28 -21.42 -7.60 15.55
N GLY A 29 -22.19 -6.73 14.91
CA GLY A 29 -22.62 -5.49 15.54
C GLY A 29 -23.32 -4.54 14.58
N ARG A 30 -23.70 -3.37 15.10
CA ARG A 30 -24.16 -2.25 14.27
C ARG A 30 -22.94 -1.48 13.78
N GLY A 31 -22.75 -1.44 12.47
CA GLY A 31 -21.67 -0.69 11.82
C GLY A 31 -22.20 0.41 10.91
N SER A 32 -21.29 1.28 10.47
CA SER A 32 -21.51 2.23 9.38
C SER A 32 -20.27 2.23 8.49
N TYR A 33 -20.47 2.39 7.18
CA TYR A 33 -19.37 2.61 6.27
C TYR A 33 -18.99 4.09 6.26
N ILE A 34 -17.70 4.35 6.13
CA ILE A 34 -17.14 5.69 5.92
C ILE A 34 -16.29 5.65 4.66
N LEU A 35 -16.17 6.79 3.99
CA LEU A 35 -15.21 6.93 2.90
C LEU A 35 -13.81 6.68 3.44
N CYS A 36 -12.98 5.99 2.65
CA CYS A 36 -11.58 5.75 2.99
C CYS A 36 -10.78 7.04 2.78
N TRP A 37 -10.98 8.00 3.69
CA TRP A 37 -10.35 9.31 3.69
C TRP A 37 -10.17 9.80 5.14
N LYS A 38 -8.92 10.03 5.52
CA LYS A 38 -8.49 10.40 6.87
C LYS A 38 -9.15 11.70 7.35
N ASP A 39 -9.22 12.71 6.49
CA ASP A 39 -9.81 14.00 6.85
C ASP A 39 -11.32 13.90 7.05
N ALA A 40 -12.00 13.05 6.28
CA ALA A 40 -13.42 12.79 6.50
C ALA A 40 -13.68 12.15 7.88
N LEU A 41 -12.80 11.26 8.35
CA LEU A 41 -12.92 10.68 9.69
C LEU A 41 -12.59 11.70 10.79
N ASN A 42 -11.59 12.56 10.57
CA ASN A 42 -11.30 13.70 11.45
C ASN A 42 -12.54 14.59 11.59
N GLU A 43 -13.16 14.96 10.46
CA GLU A 43 -14.30 15.87 10.45
C GLU A 43 -15.54 15.24 11.10
N LEU A 44 -15.79 13.95 10.86
CA LEU A 44 -16.86 13.19 11.50
C LEU A 44 -16.69 13.14 13.03
N THR A 45 -15.44 13.08 13.49
CA THR A 45 -15.09 13.11 14.91
C THR A 45 -15.28 14.52 15.48
N HIS A 46 -14.71 15.53 14.83
CA HIS A 46 -14.76 16.94 15.24
C HIS A 46 -16.20 17.48 15.30
N ARG A 47 -17.02 17.22 14.28
CA ARG A 47 -18.43 17.65 14.24
C ARG A 47 -19.37 16.83 15.12
N GLY A 48 -18.89 15.76 15.76
CA GLY A 48 -19.75 14.88 16.55
C GLY A 48 -20.77 14.07 15.74
N GLN A 49 -20.61 13.98 14.41
CA GLN A 49 -21.58 13.30 13.52
C GLN A 49 -21.64 11.79 13.75
N HIS A 50 -20.59 11.19 14.33
CA HIS A 50 -20.59 9.80 14.78
C HIS A 50 -21.78 9.45 15.71
N LYS A 51 -22.32 10.43 16.45
CA LYS A 51 -23.48 10.22 17.32
C LYS A 51 -24.75 9.84 16.56
N ARG A 52 -24.81 10.07 15.24
CA ARG A 52 -25.89 9.59 14.36
C ARG A 52 -25.85 8.07 14.18
N ILE A 53 -24.66 7.46 14.27
CA ILE A 53 -24.48 6.00 14.22
C ILE A 53 -24.99 5.41 15.54
N HIS A 54 -24.55 5.99 16.66
CA HIS A 54 -24.99 5.63 18.00
C HIS A 54 -24.82 6.80 18.97
N PHE A 55 -25.89 7.20 19.66
CA PHE A 55 -25.93 8.46 20.44
C PHE A 55 -24.95 8.52 21.62
N LYS A 56 -24.59 7.37 22.21
CA LYS A 56 -23.57 7.25 23.26
C LYS A 56 -22.19 6.82 22.77
N ALA A 57 -21.98 6.73 21.44
CA ALA A 57 -20.68 6.33 20.93
C ALA A 57 -19.64 7.42 21.19
N GLU A 58 -18.50 7.00 21.71
CA GLU A 58 -17.29 7.80 21.85
C GLU A 58 -16.28 7.35 20.79
N VAL A 59 -15.54 8.31 20.23
CA VAL A 59 -14.43 8.05 19.30
C VAL A 59 -13.14 8.03 20.11
N HIS A 60 -12.41 6.93 20.06
CA HIS A 60 -11.10 6.85 20.69
C HIS A 60 -10.09 7.73 19.93
N SER A 61 -9.20 8.44 20.65
CA SER A 61 -8.20 9.34 20.03
C SER A 61 -7.27 8.63 19.05
N LEU A 62 -6.98 7.34 19.30
CA LEU A 62 -6.16 6.51 18.42
C LEU A 62 -6.91 5.88 17.24
N LEU A 63 -8.21 6.14 17.06
CA LEU A 63 -8.99 5.49 15.99
C LEU A 63 -8.37 5.72 14.60
N ILE A 64 -7.91 6.94 14.34
CA ILE A 64 -7.30 7.31 13.05
C ILE A 64 -5.98 6.58 12.85
N SER A 65 -5.09 6.62 13.85
CA SER A 65 -3.82 5.89 13.84
C SER A 65 -4.02 4.38 13.75
N GLN A 66 -5.10 3.86 14.32
CA GLN A 66 -5.45 2.45 14.23
C GLN A 66 -5.89 2.09 12.81
N VAL A 67 -6.78 2.85 12.18
CA VAL A 67 -7.20 2.62 10.78
C VAL A 67 -6.00 2.68 9.84
N ASP A 68 -5.15 3.70 10.05
CA ASP A 68 -3.90 3.92 9.33
C ASP A 68 -2.93 2.73 9.42
N HIS A 69 -2.73 2.19 10.63
CA HIS A 69 -1.96 0.99 10.86
C HIS A 69 -2.60 -0.26 10.21
N LEU A 70 -3.90 -0.45 10.38
CA LEU A 70 -4.61 -1.62 9.84
C LEU A 70 -4.62 -1.66 8.30
N LEU A 71 -4.65 -0.50 7.63
CA LEU A 71 -4.51 -0.43 6.17
C LEU A 71 -3.13 -0.91 5.71
N ARG A 72 -2.06 -0.56 6.44
CA ARG A 72 -0.70 -1.05 6.18
C ARG A 72 -0.58 -2.55 6.44
N ILE A 73 -1.16 -3.05 7.53
CA ILE A 73 -1.25 -4.49 7.81
C ILE A 73 -1.99 -5.22 6.68
N ARG A 74 -3.08 -4.65 6.14
CA ARG A 74 -3.82 -5.24 5.03
C ARG A 74 -2.95 -5.43 3.79
N ILE A 75 -2.08 -4.48 3.45
CA ILE A 75 -1.13 -4.62 2.34
C ILE A 75 -0.19 -5.82 2.55
N LEU A 76 0.35 -5.98 3.78
CA LEU A 76 1.22 -7.09 4.12
C LEU A 76 0.49 -8.45 4.05
N GLN A 77 -0.76 -8.51 4.54
CA GLN A 77 -1.62 -9.69 4.46
C GLN A 77 -1.89 -10.11 3.00
N GLU A 78 -2.19 -9.15 2.12
CA GLU A 78 -2.43 -9.46 0.70
C GLU A 78 -1.16 -9.95 -0.03
N LEU A 79 0.03 -9.45 0.34
CA LEU A 79 1.30 -9.97 -0.20
C LEU A 79 1.55 -11.41 0.25
N GLU A 80 1.27 -11.73 1.51
CA GLU A 80 1.38 -13.09 2.05
C GLU A 80 0.45 -14.05 1.32
N LEU A 81 -0.83 -13.70 1.16
CA LEU A 81 -1.78 -14.50 0.41
C LEU A 81 -1.42 -14.62 -1.08
N LEU A 82 -0.86 -13.57 -1.68
CA LEU A 82 -0.41 -13.62 -3.07
C LEU A 82 0.75 -14.59 -3.25
N ALA A 83 1.72 -14.59 -2.32
CA ALA A 83 2.81 -15.57 -2.33
C ALA A 83 2.29 -17.01 -2.19
N GLU A 84 1.35 -17.26 -1.26
CA GLU A 84 0.70 -18.58 -1.12
C GLU A 84 0.00 -19.02 -2.40
N ARG A 85 -0.74 -18.12 -3.07
CA ARG A 85 -1.41 -18.44 -4.35
C ARG A 85 -0.42 -18.82 -5.45
N ILE A 86 0.69 -18.09 -5.57
CA ILE A 86 1.75 -18.39 -6.55
C ILE A 86 2.34 -19.78 -6.29
N GLN A 87 2.65 -20.09 -5.02
CA GLN A 87 3.20 -21.39 -4.64
C GLN A 87 2.25 -22.55 -4.92
N ASN A 88 0.93 -22.34 -4.72
CA ASN A 88 -0.10 -23.35 -4.92
C ASN A 88 -0.48 -23.55 -6.39
N LYS A 89 -0.33 -22.53 -7.24
CA LYS A 89 -0.66 -22.60 -8.68
C LYS A 89 0.56 -22.24 -9.53
N ARG A 90 1.40 -23.25 -9.75
CA ARG A 90 2.64 -23.13 -10.53
C ARG A 90 2.42 -23.09 -12.04
N GLN A 91 1.27 -23.59 -12.52
CA GLN A 91 0.93 -23.63 -13.94
C GLN A 91 0.82 -22.23 -14.55
N GLY A 92 1.47 -22.01 -15.70
CA GLY A 92 1.60 -20.73 -16.39
C GLY A 92 2.69 -19.82 -15.82
N ALA A 93 3.62 -20.33 -15.01
CA ALA A 93 4.72 -19.53 -14.45
C ALA A 93 5.67 -18.98 -15.53
N GLY A 94 5.93 -19.75 -16.58
CA GLY A 94 6.85 -19.33 -17.64
C GLY A 94 6.33 -18.29 -18.62
N ALA A 95 5.01 -18.06 -18.69
CA ALA A 95 4.42 -17.16 -19.68
C ALA A 95 4.65 -15.68 -19.35
N ALA A 96 4.37 -15.29 -18.11
CA ALA A 96 4.59 -13.93 -17.62
C ALA A 96 4.78 -13.94 -16.10
N PRO A 97 5.79 -13.25 -15.54
CA PRO A 97 5.95 -13.17 -14.11
C PRO A 97 4.93 -12.21 -13.49
N ILE A 98 4.34 -12.58 -12.35
CA ILE A 98 3.43 -11.69 -11.60
C ILE A 98 4.18 -10.51 -11.01
N ILE A 99 5.39 -10.77 -10.49
CA ILE A 99 6.28 -9.76 -9.94
C ILE A 99 7.65 -9.88 -10.60
N ARG A 100 8.30 -8.75 -10.84
CA ARG A 100 9.74 -8.73 -11.14
C ARG A 100 10.38 -7.48 -10.57
N ARG A 101 11.70 -7.50 -10.40
CA ARG A 101 12.46 -6.28 -10.16
C ARG A 101 12.66 -5.54 -11.49
N LEU A 102 12.63 -4.22 -11.44
CA LEU A 102 13.07 -3.41 -12.57
C LEU A 102 14.59 -3.42 -12.64
N THR A 103 15.13 -3.48 -13.85
CA THR A 103 16.56 -3.24 -14.07
C THR A 103 16.89 -1.78 -13.74
N ARG A 104 18.18 -1.47 -13.59
CA ARG A 104 18.60 -0.09 -13.33
C ARG A 104 18.23 0.83 -14.49
N ASP A 105 18.36 0.35 -15.72
CA ASP A 105 18.05 1.11 -16.93
C ASP A 105 16.56 1.34 -17.09
N GLU A 106 15.72 0.33 -16.83
CA GLU A 106 14.26 0.48 -16.78
C GLU A 106 13.84 1.49 -15.71
N TRP A 107 14.48 1.45 -14.53
CA TRP A 107 14.20 2.39 -13.45
C TRP A 107 14.64 3.82 -13.78
N ILE A 108 15.79 3.99 -14.46
CA ILE A 108 16.24 5.29 -14.95
C ILE A 108 15.28 5.81 -16.02
N ALA A 109 14.92 5.00 -17.02
CA ALA A 109 13.98 5.34 -18.07
C ALA A 109 12.60 5.74 -17.51
N LEU A 110 12.12 5.02 -16.49
CA LEU A 110 10.88 5.36 -15.79
C LEU A 110 10.96 6.72 -15.09
N LYS A 111 12.12 7.11 -14.55
CA LYS A 111 12.28 8.43 -13.91
C LYS A 111 12.45 9.56 -14.92
N THR A 112 13.18 9.33 -16.01
CA THR A 112 13.56 10.37 -16.96
C THR A 112 12.49 10.59 -18.03
N VAL A 113 12.00 9.50 -18.62
CA VAL A 113 11.05 9.51 -19.74
C VAL A 113 9.61 9.39 -19.24
N ASN A 114 9.39 8.96 -17.99
CA ASN A 114 8.07 8.57 -17.46
C ASN A 114 7.41 7.44 -18.27
N VAL A 115 8.22 6.63 -18.94
CA VAL A 115 7.75 5.49 -19.74
C VAL A 115 8.10 4.22 -18.98
N LEU A 116 7.08 3.42 -18.70
CA LEU A 116 7.29 2.06 -18.19
C LEU A 116 7.83 1.17 -19.31
N PRO A 117 8.57 0.11 -18.97
CA PRO A 117 8.91 -0.92 -19.93
C PRO A 117 7.64 -1.34 -20.70
N PRO A 118 7.75 -1.67 -22.00
CA PRO A 118 6.60 -1.98 -22.87
C PRO A 118 5.83 -3.26 -22.47
N ASP A 119 6.05 -3.77 -21.25
CA ASP A 119 5.27 -4.81 -20.62
C ASP A 119 3.83 -4.31 -20.38
N SER A 120 2.97 -4.69 -21.32
CA SER A 120 1.58 -4.26 -21.49
C SER A 120 0.62 -4.54 -20.34
N SER A 121 1.09 -5.17 -19.26
CA SER A 121 0.25 -5.66 -18.16
C SER A 121 0.67 -5.16 -16.78
N SER A 122 1.47 -4.11 -16.72
CA SER A 122 1.86 -3.49 -15.45
C SER A 122 0.67 -2.80 -14.79
N ILE A 123 0.46 -3.02 -13.49
CA ILE A 123 -0.63 -2.36 -12.72
C ILE A 123 -0.13 -1.50 -11.57
N ALA A 124 1.10 -1.72 -11.10
CA ALA A 124 1.72 -0.93 -10.04
C ALA A 124 3.23 -1.09 -10.06
N VAL A 125 3.93 -0.05 -9.60
CA VAL A 125 5.35 -0.12 -9.23
C VAL A 125 5.49 0.17 -7.75
N LEU A 126 6.25 -0.64 -7.01
CA LEU A 126 6.60 -0.39 -5.62
C LEU A 126 8.08 -0.10 -5.52
N VAL A 127 8.45 1.04 -4.93
CA VAL A 127 9.85 1.42 -4.71
C VAL A 127 10.16 1.21 -3.24
N VAL A 128 10.86 0.14 -2.90
CA VAL A 128 11.09 -0.27 -1.51
C VAL A 128 12.59 -0.44 -1.27
N PRO A 129 13.29 0.63 -0.88
CA PRO A 129 14.71 0.54 -0.54
C PRO A 129 14.95 -0.48 0.57
N ALA A 130 16.04 -1.23 0.47
CA ALA A 130 16.46 -2.11 1.54
C ALA A 130 16.68 -1.31 2.83
N VAL A 131 16.06 -1.75 3.92
CA VAL A 131 16.28 -1.14 5.24
C VAL A 131 17.70 -1.50 5.66
N GLN A 132 18.54 -0.47 5.80
CA GLN A 132 19.87 -0.66 6.35
C GLN A 132 19.70 -1.24 7.75
N LYS A 133 20.20 -2.47 7.97
CA LYS A 133 20.29 -3.03 9.31
C LYS A 133 21.17 -2.07 10.09
N SER A 134 20.57 -1.37 11.05
CA SER A 134 21.32 -0.47 11.90
C SER A 134 22.46 -1.30 12.49
N ARG A 135 23.69 -0.79 12.42
CA ARG A 135 24.87 -1.50 12.95
C ARG A 135 24.70 -1.85 14.43
N PHE A 136 23.77 -1.17 15.12
CA PHE A 136 23.44 -1.34 16.52
C PHE A 136 22.61 -2.59 16.83
N ASP A 137 21.88 -3.15 15.87
CA ASP A 137 21.02 -4.33 16.12
C ASP A 137 21.75 -5.66 15.87
N SER A 138 23.05 -5.65 15.59
CA SER A 138 23.85 -6.88 15.47
C SER A 138 24.32 -7.32 16.85
N PRO A 139 23.76 -8.40 17.45
CA PRO A 139 24.14 -8.87 18.79
C PRO A 139 25.59 -9.35 18.88
N SER A 140 26.32 -9.43 17.76
CA SER A 140 27.76 -9.75 17.74
C SER A 140 28.68 -8.55 18.01
N ALA A 141 28.19 -7.30 18.00
CA ALA A 141 29.03 -6.13 18.27
C ALA A 141 29.19 -5.82 19.77
N SER A 142 28.38 -6.41 20.65
CA SER A 142 28.43 -6.14 22.10
C SER A 142 29.49 -6.96 22.85
N ILE A 143 30.18 -7.92 22.20
CA ILE A 143 31.23 -8.72 22.87
C ILE A 143 32.61 -8.03 22.81
N ALA A 144 32.81 -7.06 21.92
CA ALA A 144 34.13 -6.43 21.72
C ALA A 144 34.32 -5.09 22.45
N GLN A 145 33.31 -4.53 23.12
CA GLN A 145 33.42 -3.22 23.80
C GLN A 145 33.62 -3.31 25.32
N SER A 146 33.68 -4.49 25.92
CA SER A 146 33.91 -4.65 27.37
C SER A 146 35.38 -4.68 27.80
N GLN A 147 36.35 -4.29 26.96
CA GLN A 147 37.79 -4.38 27.27
C GLN A 147 38.52 -3.03 27.44
N THR A 148 37.83 -1.90 27.64
CA THR A 148 38.48 -0.61 27.96
C THR A 148 37.78 0.13 29.10
N LEU A 149 37.66 -0.52 30.26
CA LEU A 149 37.03 0.04 31.46
C LEU A 149 38.04 0.37 32.57
N ASP A 150 39.32 0.59 32.24
CA ASP A 150 40.38 0.87 33.23
C ASP A 150 41.14 2.20 33.02
N GLU A 151 40.73 3.09 32.11
CA GLU A 151 41.50 4.32 31.85
C GLU A 151 40.63 5.57 31.71
N ALA A 152 40.02 6.03 32.81
CA ALA A 152 39.60 7.43 32.99
C ALA A 152 39.10 7.73 34.43
N LEU A 153 40.00 7.72 35.41
CA LEU A 153 39.84 8.45 36.68
C LEU A 153 40.39 9.88 36.51
N ALA A 154 39.85 10.64 35.56
CA ALA A 154 40.14 12.07 35.43
C ALA A 154 38.99 12.88 36.03
N GLU A 155 39.33 13.74 36.99
CA GLU A 155 38.40 14.57 37.77
C GLU A 155 37.46 15.44 36.91
N PRO A 156 36.17 15.55 37.28
CA PRO A 156 35.24 16.46 36.62
C PRO A 156 35.52 17.91 37.05
N SER A 157 35.84 18.76 36.07
CA SER A 157 35.91 20.22 36.24
C SER A 157 34.50 20.80 36.46
N PRO A 158 34.25 21.52 37.56
CA PRO A 158 32.99 22.23 37.79
C PRO A 158 33.00 23.56 37.01
N ASP A 159 31.81 24.00 36.61
CA ASP A 159 31.49 25.35 36.09
C ASP A 159 31.49 25.51 34.56
N SER A 160 30.42 25.04 33.93
CA SER A 160 29.93 25.62 32.67
C SER A 160 28.40 25.54 32.61
N PRO A 161 27.66 26.63 32.89
CA PRO A 161 26.21 26.69 32.68
C PRO A 161 25.91 26.78 31.18
N SER A 162 25.99 25.64 30.48
CA SER A 162 25.56 25.53 29.08
C SER A 162 24.04 25.47 29.00
N SER A 163 23.44 26.65 28.86
CA SER A 163 22.06 26.82 28.39
C SER A 163 22.02 26.51 26.89
N SER A 164 22.01 25.23 26.52
CA SER A 164 21.74 24.81 25.15
C SER A 164 20.24 24.61 24.98
N LEU A 165 19.58 25.60 24.38
CA LEU A 165 18.23 25.43 23.84
C LEU A 165 18.22 24.19 22.92
N PRO A 166 17.20 23.31 23.01
CA PRO A 166 17.09 22.18 22.10
C PRO A 166 17.11 22.73 20.66
N PRO A 167 17.95 22.18 19.76
CA PRO A 167 18.00 22.66 18.39
C PRO A 167 16.59 22.63 17.80
N PRO A 168 16.19 23.66 17.05
CA PRO A 168 14.87 23.70 16.43
C PRO A 168 14.67 22.39 15.65
N ASN A 169 13.60 21.67 15.99
CA ASN A 169 13.26 20.41 15.32
C ASN A 169 13.39 20.63 13.82
N PRO A 170 14.23 19.84 13.12
CA PRO A 170 14.42 20.02 11.69
C PRO A 170 13.05 20.02 11.02
N PRO A 171 12.83 20.89 10.02
CA PRO A 171 11.53 21.05 9.37
C PRO A 171 11.01 19.66 9.03
N SER A 172 9.83 19.35 9.58
CA SER A 172 9.12 18.08 9.47
C SER A 172 9.32 17.56 8.05
N HIS A 173 10.01 16.42 7.94
CA HIS A 173 10.41 15.81 6.68
C HIS A 173 9.32 16.02 5.63
N ARG A 174 9.67 16.69 4.53
CA ARG A 174 8.75 16.86 3.38
C ARG A 174 8.24 15.47 3.00
N GLU A 175 7.00 15.18 3.36
CA GLU A 175 6.41 13.87 3.16
C GLU A 175 6.36 13.63 1.65
N HIS A 176 7.16 12.69 1.17
CA HIS A 176 7.07 12.26 -0.21
C HIS A 176 5.65 11.70 -0.43
N PRO A 177 5.02 11.94 -1.58
CA PRO A 177 3.72 11.37 -1.86
C PRO A 177 3.77 9.84 -1.74
N ILE A 178 2.71 9.24 -1.23
CA ILE A 178 2.54 7.79 -1.11
C ILE A 178 2.58 7.16 -2.48
N ALA A 179 1.90 7.76 -3.47
CA ALA A 179 1.93 7.29 -4.84
C ALA A 179 1.91 8.42 -5.85
N THR A 180 2.82 8.34 -6.83
CA THR A 180 2.78 9.19 -8.02
C THR A 180 2.14 8.41 -9.16
N LEU A 181 1.07 8.95 -9.76
CA LEU A 181 0.44 8.36 -10.94
C LEU A 181 1.24 8.71 -12.19
N ARG A 182 1.56 7.71 -13.03
CA ARG A 182 2.25 7.91 -14.31
C ARG A 182 1.37 7.43 -15.47
N PRO A 183 1.28 8.21 -16.57
CA PRO A 183 0.59 7.74 -17.76
C PRO A 183 1.34 6.55 -18.35
N MET A 184 0.61 5.52 -18.73
CA MET A 184 1.13 4.51 -19.63
C MET A 184 1.14 5.06 -21.05
N PRO A 185 2.19 4.79 -21.83
CA PRO A 185 2.14 4.99 -23.27
C PRO A 185 0.90 4.26 -23.80
N ASN A 186 0.05 4.94 -24.56
CA ASN A 186 -1.08 4.30 -25.23
C ASN A 186 -0.54 3.25 -26.21
N MET A 187 -0.47 2.01 -25.74
CA MET A 187 0.11 0.92 -26.51
C MET A 187 -0.72 0.60 -27.77
N TRP A 188 -1.99 1.01 -27.78
CA TRP A 188 -2.90 0.86 -28.92
C TRP A 188 -2.63 1.85 -30.06
N SER A 189 -1.74 2.82 -29.88
CA SER A 189 -1.49 3.87 -30.89
C SER A 189 -0.20 3.66 -31.69
N GLN A 190 0.55 2.59 -31.45
CA GLN A 190 1.78 2.28 -32.19
C GLN A 190 1.62 1.00 -32.98
N ASP A 191 0.83 1.06 -34.05
CA ASP A 191 1.02 0.14 -35.17
C ASP A 191 1.93 0.86 -36.17
N PRO A 192 3.28 0.72 -36.08
CA PRO A 192 4.23 1.54 -36.83
C PRO A 192 4.17 1.36 -38.36
N GLY A 193 3.33 0.46 -38.86
CA GLY A 193 3.08 0.24 -40.28
C GLY A 193 1.66 0.56 -40.76
N ALA A 194 0.72 0.90 -39.87
CA ALA A 194 -0.63 1.26 -40.28
C ALA A 194 -0.62 2.72 -40.75
N SER A 195 -0.59 2.93 -42.06
CA SER A 195 -0.82 4.23 -42.67
C SER A 195 -2.09 4.84 -42.06
N PRO A 196 -2.09 6.09 -41.58
CA PRO A 196 -3.29 6.70 -41.03
C PRO A 196 -4.40 6.58 -42.07
N PRO A 197 -5.53 5.92 -41.77
CA PRO A 197 -6.61 5.84 -42.73
C PRO A 197 -7.07 7.26 -43.01
N GLU A 198 -6.86 7.73 -44.25
CA GLU A 198 -7.22 9.07 -44.75
C GLU A 198 -8.73 9.37 -44.71
N SER A 199 -9.55 8.48 -44.16
CA SER A 199 -10.99 8.65 -44.11
C SER A 199 -11.42 9.47 -42.89
N SER A 200 -11.44 10.77 -43.13
CA SER A 200 -12.01 11.84 -42.32
C SER A 200 -13.46 11.56 -41.91
N LEU A 201 -13.66 11.08 -40.68
CA LEU A 201 -14.90 11.32 -39.94
C LEU A 201 -14.54 11.95 -38.58
N PRO A 202 -15.14 13.10 -38.21
CA PRO A 202 -14.92 13.73 -36.91
C PRO A 202 -15.65 12.92 -35.82
N ALA A 203 -15.12 11.75 -35.51
CA ALA A 203 -15.56 10.97 -34.36
C ALA A 203 -15.00 11.65 -33.11
N SER A 204 -15.83 12.46 -32.47
CA SER A 204 -15.68 12.91 -31.08
C SER A 204 -15.83 11.70 -30.14
N GLU A 205 -15.01 10.67 -30.33
CA GLU A 205 -14.90 9.60 -29.36
C GLU A 205 -14.32 10.22 -28.09
N PRO A 206 -14.97 10.04 -26.93
CA PRO A 206 -14.44 10.54 -25.67
C PRO A 206 -13.09 9.85 -25.48
N SER A 207 -12.01 10.62 -25.63
CA SER A 207 -10.64 10.19 -25.33
C SER A 207 -10.66 9.45 -24.00
N LEU A 208 -10.56 8.12 -24.05
CA LEU A 208 -10.51 7.30 -22.85
C LEU A 208 -9.42 7.88 -21.94
N SER A 209 -9.76 8.11 -20.66
CA SER A 209 -8.81 8.65 -19.70
C SER A 209 -7.50 7.84 -19.77
N PRO A 210 -6.34 8.50 -19.86
CA PRO A 210 -5.07 7.81 -20.00
C PRO A 210 -4.93 6.78 -18.88
N HIS A 211 -4.51 5.56 -19.24
CA HIS A 211 -4.29 4.53 -18.24
C HIS A 211 -3.14 4.96 -17.33
N LEU A 212 -3.42 5.22 -16.04
CA LEU A 212 -2.43 5.70 -15.09
C LEU A 212 -1.97 4.55 -14.18
N ILE A 213 -0.66 4.37 -14.07
CA ILE A 213 -0.05 3.40 -13.16
C ILE A 213 0.49 4.10 -11.92
N PRO A 214 0.09 3.66 -10.71
CA PRO A 214 0.65 4.17 -9.47
C PRO A 214 2.07 3.66 -9.23
N ILE A 215 2.98 4.58 -8.94
CA ILE A 215 4.32 4.31 -8.40
C ILE A 215 4.29 4.62 -6.90
N TYR A 216 4.24 3.58 -6.09
CA TYR A 216 4.22 3.67 -4.63
C TYR A 216 5.63 3.86 -4.06
N ASN A 217 5.78 4.82 -3.15
CA ASN A 217 7.00 5.01 -2.38
C ASN A 217 6.93 4.22 -1.07
N GLY A 218 7.75 3.18 -0.92
CA GLY A 218 7.80 2.32 0.26
C GLY A 218 8.13 3.05 1.56
N ILE A 219 8.82 4.20 1.50
CA ILE A 219 9.11 5.03 2.67
C ILE A 219 7.85 5.70 3.20
N SER A 220 7.06 6.31 2.30
CA SER A 220 5.79 6.95 2.66
C SER A 220 4.70 5.92 2.96
N LEU A 221 4.68 4.81 2.21
CA LEU A 221 3.73 3.72 2.40
C LEU A 221 3.91 3.06 3.77
N PHE A 222 5.15 2.92 4.25
CA PHE A 222 5.46 2.38 5.58
C PHE A 222 6.50 3.28 6.27
N PRO A 223 6.05 4.27 7.07
CA PRO A 223 6.96 5.19 7.78
C PRO A 223 7.82 4.50 8.84
N ASP A 224 7.33 3.39 9.42
CA ASP A 224 8.08 2.59 10.38
C ASP A 224 9.12 1.69 9.69
N ALA A 225 10.35 1.69 10.21
CA ALA A 225 11.46 0.96 9.62
C ALA A 225 11.29 -0.57 9.72
N ALA A 226 10.72 -1.07 10.83
CA ALA A 226 10.48 -2.49 11.00
C ALA A 226 9.42 -2.98 10.01
N GLN A 227 8.32 -2.24 9.84
CA GLN A 227 7.31 -2.56 8.83
C GLN A 227 7.86 -2.50 7.39
N ARG A 228 8.75 -1.55 7.07
CA ARG A 228 9.44 -1.55 5.76
C ARG A 228 10.30 -2.79 5.55
N ALA A 229 11.02 -3.22 6.59
CA ALA A 229 11.82 -4.44 6.51
C ALA A 229 10.92 -5.65 6.24
N THR A 230 9.75 -5.72 6.90
CA THR A 230 8.73 -6.74 6.64
C THR A 230 8.19 -6.66 5.21
N LEU A 231 7.84 -5.47 4.72
CA LEU A 231 7.38 -5.28 3.33
C LEU A 231 8.44 -5.79 2.34
N HIS A 232 9.69 -5.34 2.51
CA HIS A 232 10.80 -5.75 1.65
C HIS A 232 11.02 -7.27 1.69
N ALA A 233 10.96 -7.89 2.87
CA ALA A 233 11.06 -9.34 3.02
C ALA A 233 9.93 -10.07 2.28
N ARG A 234 8.67 -9.64 2.43
CA ARG A 234 7.54 -10.24 1.71
C ARG A 234 7.66 -10.11 0.18
N LEU A 235 8.17 -8.99 -0.31
CA LEU A 235 8.46 -8.83 -1.74
C LEU A 235 9.58 -9.76 -2.22
N GLN A 236 10.60 -10.03 -1.37
CA GLN A 236 11.59 -11.08 -1.67
C GLN A 236 10.93 -12.46 -1.72
N ASP A 237 10.13 -12.82 -0.72
CA ASP A 237 9.48 -14.14 -0.66
C ASP A 237 8.62 -14.39 -1.90
N LEU A 238 7.93 -13.35 -2.38
CA LEU A 238 7.12 -13.39 -3.60
C LEU A 238 8.00 -13.60 -4.86
N LEU A 239 9.14 -12.90 -4.96
CA LEU A 239 10.11 -13.14 -6.05
C LEU A 239 10.72 -14.55 -6.01
N HIS A 240 11.01 -15.08 -4.83
CA HIS A 240 11.52 -16.45 -4.69
C HIS A 240 10.44 -17.46 -5.11
N SER A 241 9.21 -17.31 -4.61
CA SER A 241 8.07 -18.16 -4.99
C SER A 241 7.81 -18.16 -6.49
N GLU A 242 7.94 -16.99 -7.13
CA GLU A 242 7.81 -16.83 -8.58
C GLU A 242 8.90 -17.60 -9.35
N ARG A 243 10.16 -17.48 -8.92
CA ARG A 243 11.29 -18.21 -9.52
C ARG A 243 11.15 -19.71 -9.34
N ASP A 244 10.79 -20.16 -8.14
CA ASP A 244 10.60 -21.57 -7.82
C ASP A 244 9.47 -22.19 -8.63
N SER A 245 8.38 -21.44 -8.83
CA SER A 245 7.27 -21.86 -9.69
C SER A 245 7.73 -22.06 -11.12
N ARG A 246 8.52 -21.12 -11.67
CA ARG A 246 9.10 -21.24 -13.02
C ARG A 246 10.02 -22.45 -13.17
N TRP A 247 10.87 -22.71 -12.18
CA TRP A 247 11.75 -23.89 -12.20
C TRP A 247 10.97 -25.19 -12.18
N SER A 248 9.85 -25.24 -11.44
CA SER A 248 9.07 -26.46 -11.30
C SER A 248 8.27 -26.86 -12.54
N GLU A 249 7.98 -25.94 -13.46
CA GLU A 249 7.28 -26.26 -14.70
C GLU A 249 8.16 -27.05 -15.70
N GLY A 250 9.43 -27.26 -15.38
CA GLY A 250 10.35 -27.99 -16.25
C GLY A 250 10.54 -27.32 -17.61
N LEU A 251 10.07 -26.07 -17.77
CA LEU A 251 10.39 -25.24 -18.91
C LEU A 251 11.93 -25.19 -18.95
N PRO A 252 12.54 -25.81 -19.98
CA PRO A 252 13.96 -25.63 -20.21
C PRO A 252 14.16 -24.12 -20.19
N GLN A 253 15.19 -23.64 -19.51
CA GLN A 253 15.64 -22.26 -19.71
C GLN A 253 15.90 -22.11 -21.21
N THR A 254 14.89 -21.71 -21.98
CA THR A 254 14.94 -21.71 -23.45
C THR A 254 15.95 -20.67 -23.94
N ASN A 255 16.54 -19.90 -23.02
CA ASN A 255 17.79 -19.20 -23.18
C ASN A 255 18.68 -19.35 -21.93
N SER A 256 19.31 -20.51 -21.72
CA SER A 256 20.33 -20.69 -20.66
C SER A 256 21.52 -19.72 -20.79
N ASN A 257 21.69 -19.06 -21.95
CA ASN A 257 22.61 -17.93 -22.14
C ASN A 257 22.12 -16.61 -21.54
N LEU A 258 20.81 -16.33 -21.53
CA LEU A 258 20.25 -15.14 -20.87
C LEU A 258 20.33 -15.28 -19.35
N GLU A 259 20.09 -16.46 -18.77
CA GLU A 259 20.22 -16.64 -17.31
C GLU A 259 21.68 -16.85 -16.85
N ARG A 260 22.59 -17.35 -17.70
CA ARG A 260 24.05 -17.27 -17.41
C ARG A 260 24.57 -15.83 -17.51
N ASN A 261 24.04 -15.04 -18.44
CA ASN A 261 24.25 -13.60 -18.42
C ASN A 261 23.62 -13.01 -17.17
N ASP A 262 22.38 -13.35 -16.79
CA ASP A 262 21.73 -12.86 -15.58
C ASP A 262 22.53 -13.20 -14.31
N ARG A 263 23.24 -14.35 -14.25
CA ARG A 263 24.20 -14.64 -13.15
C ARG A 263 25.51 -13.84 -13.21
N ARG A 264 25.98 -13.42 -14.38
CA ARG A 264 27.16 -12.52 -14.55
C ARG A 264 26.77 -11.03 -14.43
N GLU A 265 25.56 -10.70 -14.83
CA GLU A 265 24.84 -9.44 -14.85
C GLU A 265 24.11 -9.22 -13.51
N MET A 266 24.09 -10.22 -12.61
CA MET A 266 23.80 -10.04 -11.17
C MET A 266 24.83 -9.13 -10.47
N LYS A 267 25.93 -8.75 -11.15
CA LYS A 267 26.76 -7.61 -10.74
C LYS A 267 26.16 -6.26 -11.12
N GLU A 268 25.27 -6.20 -12.10
CA GLU A 268 24.44 -5.03 -12.33
C GLU A 268 23.48 -4.88 -11.16
N LYS A 269 23.56 -3.71 -10.53
CA LYS A 269 22.79 -3.38 -9.34
C LYS A 269 21.31 -3.35 -9.73
N THR A 270 20.58 -4.44 -9.48
CA THR A 270 19.12 -4.45 -9.59
C THR A 270 18.54 -3.30 -8.78
N SER A 271 17.52 -2.64 -9.31
CA SER A 271 16.89 -1.53 -8.60
C SER A 271 16.07 -2.02 -7.41
N ASP A 272 15.78 -1.11 -6.48
CA ASP A 272 14.83 -1.34 -5.37
C ASP A 272 13.36 -1.18 -5.81
N ALA A 273 13.09 -1.22 -7.12
CA ALA A 273 11.76 -1.07 -7.68
C ALA A 273 11.20 -2.42 -8.16
N TYR A 274 9.97 -2.71 -7.77
CA TYR A 274 9.24 -3.95 -8.03
C TYR A 274 8.06 -3.62 -8.94
N LEU A 275 7.99 -4.27 -10.09
CA LEU A 275 6.90 -4.17 -11.04
C LEU A 275 5.89 -5.29 -10.76
N ILE A 276 4.61 -4.92 -10.60
CA ILE A 276 3.50 -5.85 -10.41
C ILE A 276 2.66 -5.89 -11.67
N ARG A 277 2.37 -7.09 -12.15
CA ARG A 277 1.63 -7.34 -13.38
C ARG A 277 0.24 -7.92 -13.11
N SER A 278 -0.68 -7.63 -14.01
CA SER A 278 -2.04 -8.14 -14.04
C SER A 278 -2.51 -8.16 -15.50
N ASP A 279 -2.42 -9.34 -16.11
CA ASP A 279 -3.00 -9.71 -17.40
C ASP A 279 -3.88 -10.95 -17.21
N ALA A 280 -4.58 -11.35 -18.27
CA ALA A 280 -5.43 -12.54 -18.25
C ALA A 280 -4.69 -13.81 -17.79
N LEU A 281 -3.39 -13.94 -18.13
CA LEU A 281 -2.60 -15.13 -17.78
C LEU A 281 -2.17 -15.12 -16.31
N THR A 282 -1.65 -14.00 -15.83
CA THR A 282 -1.23 -13.81 -14.44
C THR A 282 -2.43 -13.83 -13.49
N LEU A 283 -3.58 -13.24 -13.86
CA LEU A 283 -4.83 -13.31 -13.09
C LEU A 283 -5.36 -14.73 -12.99
N ALA A 284 -5.29 -15.51 -14.07
CA ALA A 284 -5.67 -16.90 -14.03
C ALA A 284 -4.77 -17.70 -13.06
N ARG A 285 -3.51 -17.31 -12.89
CA ARG A 285 -2.55 -17.96 -11.99
C ARG A 285 -2.70 -17.52 -10.53
N ALA A 286 -2.54 -16.23 -10.26
CA ALA A 286 -2.80 -15.66 -8.95
C ALA A 286 -3.27 -14.21 -9.07
N ASP A 287 -4.43 -13.94 -8.48
CA ASP A 287 -5.08 -12.64 -8.55
C ASP A 287 -4.32 -11.57 -7.74
N THR A 288 -3.79 -10.56 -8.45
CA THR A 288 -3.10 -9.40 -7.90
C THR A 288 -4.02 -8.23 -7.54
N VAL A 289 -5.29 -8.28 -7.93
CA VAL A 289 -6.27 -7.20 -7.71
C VAL A 289 -6.48 -6.91 -6.22
N PRO A 290 -6.63 -7.89 -5.31
CA PRO A 290 -6.80 -7.61 -3.88
C PRO A 290 -5.64 -6.80 -3.29
N PHE A 291 -4.41 -7.10 -3.69
CA PHE A 291 -3.22 -6.36 -3.28
C PHE A 291 -3.22 -4.93 -3.83
N ALA A 292 -3.53 -4.75 -5.12
CA ALA A 292 -3.63 -3.43 -5.73
C ALA A 292 -4.69 -2.55 -5.06
N ILE A 293 -5.85 -3.15 -4.72
CA ILE A 293 -6.92 -2.48 -3.98
C ILE A 293 -6.45 -2.06 -2.58
N ALA A 294 -5.70 -2.90 -1.87
CA ALA A 294 -5.16 -2.56 -0.56
C ALA A 294 -4.23 -1.34 -0.63
N CYS A 295 -3.31 -1.32 -1.60
CA CYS A 295 -2.43 -0.17 -1.84
C CYS A 295 -3.22 1.09 -2.24
N TRP A 296 -4.24 0.95 -3.08
CA TRP A 296 -5.10 2.07 -3.47
C TRP A 296 -5.92 2.64 -2.31
N ARG A 297 -6.43 1.79 -1.41
CA ARG A 297 -7.14 2.23 -0.20
C ARG A 297 -6.26 3.07 0.70
N LEU A 298 -5.01 2.65 0.94
CA LEU A 298 -4.08 3.45 1.73
C LEU A 298 -3.77 4.80 1.06
N ARG A 299 -3.62 4.82 -0.28
CA ARG A 299 -3.47 6.08 -1.04
C ARG A 299 -4.68 7.01 -0.90
N MET A 300 -5.91 6.48 -0.99
CA MET A 300 -7.13 7.28 -0.80
C MET A 300 -7.28 7.78 0.63
N TRP A 301 -6.93 6.93 1.61
CA TRP A 301 -6.95 7.27 3.02
C TRP A 301 -6.15 8.54 3.30
N GLU A 302 -4.95 8.64 2.73
CA GLU A 302 -4.02 9.74 2.95
C GLU A 302 -4.31 10.96 2.06
N GLY A 303 -5.45 10.96 1.35
CA GLY A 303 -5.97 12.13 0.63
C GLY A 303 -5.49 12.29 -0.81
N GLU A 304 -4.60 11.43 -1.31
CA GLU A 304 -4.04 11.57 -2.67
C GLU A 304 -5.00 11.15 -3.80
N GLY A 305 -6.10 10.46 -3.48
CA GLY A 305 -7.13 10.05 -4.44
C GLY A 305 -8.13 11.14 -4.81
N TRP A 306 -8.20 12.22 -4.02
CA TRP A 306 -9.26 13.23 -4.10
C TRP A 306 -8.79 14.58 -4.64
N ARG A 307 -7.47 14.78 -4.70
CA ARG A 307 -6.89 15.97 -5.31
C ARG A 307 -7.10 15.87 -6.81
N THR A 308 -8.09 16.61 -7.33
CA THR A 308 -8.13 16.93 -8.74
C THR A 308 -6.77 17.55 -9.06
N SER A 309 -5.93 16.84 -9.79
CA SER A 309 -4.68 17.39 -10.28
C SER A 309 -5.04 18.63 -11.08
N THR A 310 -4.95 19.80 -10.43
CA THR A 310 -5.08 21.08 -11.12
C THR A 310 -4.01 21.00 -12.21
N PRO A 311 -4.39 21.03 -13.50
CA PRO A 311 -3.42 20.87 -14.57
C PRO A 311 -2.31 21.87 -14.31
N MET A 312 -1.07 21.35 -14.21
CA MET A 312 0.13 22.17 -14.06
C MET A 312 0.15 23.15 -15.24
N GLY A 313 -0.34 24.37 -15.03
CA GLY A 313 -0.60 25.26 -16.13
C GLY A 313 -0.79 26.72 -15.77
N ASP A 314 -0.83 27.08 -14.49
CA ASP A 314 -0.85 28.50 -14.12
C ASP A 314 0.35 28.85 -13.23
N PRO A 315 1.47 29.34 -13.80
CA PRO A 315 2.63 29.77 -13.01
C PRO A 315 2.33 30.97 -12.09
N ASN A 316 1.13 31.58 -12.20
CA ASN A 316 0.65 32.66 -11.34
C ASN A 316 -0.56 32.29 -10.46
N GLY A 317 -0.95 31.02 -10.41
CA GLY A 317 -2.23 30.58 -9.83
C GLY A 317 -2.33 30.67 -8.31
N THR A 318 -3.11 31.63 -7.83
CA THR A 318 -3.67 31.70 -6.48
C THR A 318 -4.33 30.36 -6.11
N VAL A 319 -3.97 29.77 -4.96
CA VAL A 319 -4.57 28.52 -4.50
C VAL A 319 -6.09 28.72 -4.42
N PRO A 320 -6.91 27.95 -5.17
CA PRO A 320 -8.35 28.05 -5.04
C PRO A 320 -8.71 27.60 -3.63
N GLU A 321 -9.18 28.55 -2.83
CA GLU A 321 -9.81 28.31 -1.55
C GLU A 321 -10.91 27.26 -1.77
N LEU A 322 -10.73 26.08 -1.15
CA LEU A 322 -11.74 25.03 -1.17
C LEU A 322 -13.02 25.62 -0.59
N ARG A 323 -13.95 26.05 -1.45
CA ARG A 323 -15.29 26.42 -1.03
C ARG A 323 -15.86 25.23 -0.27
N GLU A 324 -16.22 25.47 0.99
CA GLU A 324 -16.95 24.57 1.87
C GLU A 324 -18.31 24.22 1.26
N GLY A 325 -18.31 23.37 0.24
CA GLY A 325 -19.51 22.71 -0.24
C GLY A 325 -19.94 21.74 0.86
N GLY A 326 -20.99 22.12 1.61
CA GLY A 326 -21.56 21.30 2.65
C GLY A 326 -21.87 19.90 2.12
N TRP A 327 -21.14 18.90 2.63
CA TRP A 327 -21.42 17.49 2.38
C TRP A 327 -22.77 17.15 3.00
N ALA A 328 -23.83 17.21 2.19
CA ALA A 328 -25.10 16.60 2.53
C ALA A 328 -24.88 15.08 2.50
N ILE A 329 -24.82 14.47 3.68
CA ILE A 329 -25.11 13.04 3.80
C ILE A 329 -26.59 12.93 3.38
N GLU A 330 -26.84 12.47 2.15
CA GLU A 330 -28.14 11.97 1.76
C GLU A 330 -28.48 10.79 2.69
N SER A 331 -29.11 11.14 3.80
CA SER A 331 -29.92 10.22 4.58
C SER A 331 -31.14 9.92 3.71
N GLU A 332 -31.01 8.98 2.78
CA GLU A 332 -32.17 8.32 2.21
C GLU A 332 -32.99 7.77 3.37
N ARG A 333 -34.08 8.47 3.72
CA ARG A 333 -35.22 7.87 4.39
C ARG A 333 -35.95 7.01 3.35
N GLY A 334 -35.26 5.98 2.87
CA GLY A 334 -35.84 4.92 2.06
C GLY A 334 -36.45 3.89 3.01
N ALA A 335 -37.77 3.89 3.11
CA ALA A 335 -38.50 2.80 3.73
C ALA A 335 -38.14 1.47 3.05
N GLY A 336 -37.60 0.54 3.83
CA GLY A 336 -37.73 -0.90 3.61
C GLY A 336 -37.11 -1.48 2.34
N PHE A 337 -35.84 -1.90 2.41
CA PHE A 337 -35.44 -3.20 1.88
C PHE A 337 -34.24 -3.77 2.63
N LEU A 338 -34.45 -4.10 3.92
CA LEU A 338 -33.56 -5.01 4.63
C LEU A 338 -33.75 -6.43 4.06
N ARG A 339 -32.93 -6.81 3.08
CA ARG A 339 -32.83 -8.22 2.69
C ARG A 339 -32.16 -8.96 3.84
N ARG A 340 -32.98 -9.56 4.72
CA ARG A 340 -32.56 -10.52 5.73
C ARG A 340 -31.88 -11.68 5.02
N VAL A 341 -30.56 -11.66 4.92
CA VAL A 341 -29.77 -12.83 4.53
C VAL A 341 -29.91 -13.81 5.69
N ARG A 342 -30.87 -14.75 5.59
CA ARG A 342 -30.92 -15.90 6.48
C ARG A 342 -29.62 -16.66 6.27
N GLY A 343 -28.73 -16.62 7.26
CA GLY A 343 -27.59 -17.52 7.30
C GLY A 343 -28.09 -18.96 7.14
N ARG A 344 -27.59 -19.67 6.13
CA ARG A 344 -27.76 -21.12 6.03
C ARG A 344 -27.18 -21.73 7.30
N THR A 345 -28.04 -22.29 8.13
CA THR A 345 -27.65 -23.25 9.15
C THR A 345 -26.98 -24.42 8.44
N ILE A 346 -25.69 -24.59 8.67
CA ILE A 346 -24.96 -25.81 8.30
C ILE A 346 -25.51 -26.92 9.21
N PRO A 347 -26.08 -28.00 8.67
CA PRO A 347 -26.52 -29.11 9.51
C PRO A 347 -25.31 -29.73 10.21
N LYS A 348 -25.39 -29.85 11.54
CA LYS A 348 -24.46 -30.68 12.32
C LYS A 348 -24.58 -32.11 11.82
N VAL A 349 -23.53 -32.60 11.17
CA VAL A 349 -23.36 -34.03 10.91
C VAL A 349 -23.15 -34.70 12.26
N ALA A 350 -24.12 -35.49 12.70
CA ALA A 350 -23.97 -36.41 13.81
C ALA A 350 -22.92 -37.45 13.41
N ARG A 351 -21.83 -37.54 14.19
CA ARG A 351 -20.95 -38.71 14.17
C ARG A 351 -21.59 -39.73 15.11
N ASP A 352 -22.28 -40.70 14.52
CA ASP A 352 -22.47 -42.00 15.15
C ASP A 352 -21.26 -42.86 14.76
N GLY A 353 -20.59 -43.42 15.76
CA GLY A 353 -19.38 -44.23 15.67
C GLY A 353 -18.81 -44.49 17.05
#